data_AF-A0A257VUM4-F1
#
_entry.id   AF-A0A257VUM4-F1
#
_cell.length_a   1.000
_cell.length_b   1.000
_cell.length_c   1.000
_cell.angle_alpha   90.00
_cell.angle_beta   90.00
_cell.angle_gamma   90.00
#
_symmetry.space_group_name_H-M   'P 1'
#
loop_
_entity.id
_entity.type
_entity.pdbx_description
1 polymer ?
#
loop_
_entity_poly.entity_id
_entity_poly.type
_entity_poly.pdbx_seq_one_letter_code
_entity_poly.pdbx_strand_id
1 'polypeptide(L)'
;MPKTLHTESNIHAGDRARARADGRGHVHVTRGARAGSFAAGLLAWSLATTALANPVGGTVSGGAGSINSSGDTLTVTQTTDRAVFDWQGFDIGANETTRFNQPNANAVALNRIHSATPSQIDGRLSANGNLVLVNPNGVVFGAGAQVDVNGLVATTSNIANSSFLAGQLTFDQPGDPNAKIENRGTITARDAGLVGLVAPNVINSGTITANLGRVQLGSGDSFTLDLYGDGLMNLAVSDAVGSQLIEHSGAINAAGGKVLITAAAGRQAVDSLIRVSGEINTPAVAEHAGVIEIFAAGSHAKGTFGGRLANGAGAASGNSTVEVYGTLNATNDHGQGGRIAVSADRVGIGSTAQIDASGTLGGGAISIGGDVHGGETPSVLSTVERETLAAVRERLGPNPTPNALYTVVQSGAIIRANATDTGHGGLVAVWADERTDFEGRIDANGGLNGGDGGLIETSGKNILMALGDANAAGGGEDRYAIDPVTNLRTRTRTRGKAGEWLLDPGTITIGTTAISGVTTSGTNPFSYTGTTSATASYVPAATINSKLAAG
;
A
#
# COMPACT_ATOMS: atom_id res chain seq x y z
N MET A 1 4.54 -65.15 -6.62
CA MET A 1 5.20 -66.42 -6.30
C MET A 1 5.96 -66.25 -4.98
N PRO A 2 5.84 -67.18 -4.00
CA PRO A 2 6.54 -67.11 -2.71
C PRO A 2 7.64 -68.18 -2.54
N LYS A 3 8.49 -68.01 -1.51
CA LYS A 3 9.15 -69.03 -0.65
C LYS A 3 10.06 -68.28 0.36
N THR A 4 9.82 -68.13 1.68
CA THR A 4 9.52 -69.00 2.85
C THR A 4 10.71 -69.72 3.50
N LEU A 5 10.69 -69.74 4.86
CA LEU A 5 11.46 -70.49 5.90
C LEU A 5 12.50 -69.66 6.70
N HIS A 6 12.58 -69.73 8.05
CA HIS A 6 11.63 -70.11 9.13
C HIS A 6 12.21 -69.78 10.54
N THR A 7 11.37 -69.36 11.52
CA THR A 7 11.35 -69.51 13.03
C THR A 7 12.65 -69.60 13.89
N GLU A 8 12.72 -69.34 15.21
CA GLU A 8 11.81 -69.45 16.41
C GLU A 8 12.07 -68.31 17.46
N SER A 9 11.73 -68.41 18.76
CA SER A 9 10.39 -68.25 19.38
C SER A 9 10.38 -68.54 20.92
N ASN A 10 10.13 -67.56 21.81
CA ASN A 10 9.67 -67.75 23.23
C ASN A 10 9.10 -66.41 23.79
N ILE A 11 7.84 -66.24 24.27
CA ILE A 11 7.13 -66.78 25.48
C ILE A 11 7.59 -66.07 26.79
N HIS A 12 6.77 -65.51 27.70
CA HIS A 12 5.30 -65.55 28.02
C HIS A 12 4.79 -64.16 28.56
N ALA A 13 3.49 -63.76 28.46
CA ALA A 13 2.41 -63.73 29.49
C ALA A 13 2.80 -63.55 30.98
N GLY A 14 2.07 -62.88 31.89
CA GLY A 14 0.78 -62.14 31.91
C GLY A 14 0.55 -61.51 33.32
N ASP A 15 -0.07 -60.34 33.47
CA ASP A 15 -1.49 -60.09 33.88
C ASP A 15 -1.77 -59.86 35.41
N ARG A 16 -2.65 -58.89 35.72
CA ARG A 16 -3.42 -58.61 36.98
C ARG A 16 -2.79 -58.31 38.38
N ALA A 17 -2.88 -57.03 38.76
CA ALA A 17 -3.84 -56.44 39.73
C ALA A 17 -3.88 -56.75 41.28
N ARG A 18 -4.08 -55.65 42.05
CA ARG A 18 -4.80 -55.46 43.36
C ARG A 18 -4.15 -55.83 44.74
N ALA A 19 -3.64 -54.77 45.39
CA ALA A 19 -4.15 -54.10 46.63
C ALA A 19 -4.35 -54.81 48.00
N ARG A 20 -4.09 -54.02 49.07
CA ARG A 20 -4.37 -54.18 50.54
C ARG A 20 -3.47 -55.17 51.32
N ALA A 21 -3.24 -55.04 52.64
CA ALA A 21 -3.25 -53.91 53.61
C ALA A 21 -2.72 -54.41 54.99
N ASP A 22 -2.42 -53.49 55.92
CA ASP A 22 -2.26 -53.71 57.39
C ASP A 22 -0.99 -54.49 57.86
N GLY A 23 -0.33 -54.22 59.01
CA GLY A 23 -0.55 -53.22 60.06
C GLY A 23 0.39 -53.41 61.28
N ARG A 24 0.11 -52.69 62.39
CA ARG A 24 0.75 -52.72 63.75
C ARG A 24 2.09 -51.95 63.92
N GLY A 25 2.36 -51.23 65.02
CA GLY A 25 1.50 -50.82 66.16
C GLY A 25 2.27 -50.31 67.40
N HIS A 26 1.54 -49.71 68.37
CA HIS A 26 1.91 -49.44 69.79
C HIS A 26 2.88 -48.24 70.10
N VAL A 27 2.81 -47.45 71.21
CA VAL A 27 1.91 -47.39 72.40
C VAL A 27 2.05 -46.09 73.25
N HIS A 28 0.95 -45.56 73.86
CA HIS A 28 0.85 -44.73 75.10
C HIS A 28 1.46 -43.28 75.14
N VAL A 29 1.05 -42.26 75.95
CA VAL A 29 0.04 -42.14 77.05
C VAL A 29 -0.42 -40.67 77.38
N THR A 30 -1.59 -40.55 78.06
CA THR A 30 -2.16 -39.43 78.89
C THR A 30 -2.55 -38.01 78.38
N ARG A 31 -3.84 -37.70 78.65
CA ARG A 31 -4.46 -36.48 79.27
C ARG A 31 -3.87 -35.06 79.05
N GLY A 32 -4.74 -34.16 78.58
CA GLY A 32 -4.68 -32.72 78.87
C GLY A 32 -5.79 -31.93 78.17
N ALA A 33 -6.69 -31.30 78.93
CA ALA A 33 -7.77 -30.46 78.37
C ALA A 33 -7.49 -28.97 78.62
N ARG A 34 -7.51 -28.15 77.55
CA ARG A 34 -7.73 -26.68 77.63
C ARG A 34 -8.43 -26.18 76.36
N ALA A 35 -9.26 -25.16 76.52
CA ALA A 35 -10.00 -24.51 75.45
C ALA A 35 -9.11 -23.55 74.64
N GLY A 36 -9.48 -23.31 73.38
CA GLY A 36 -8.87 -22.31 72.50
C GLY A 36 -9.80 -22.01 71.32
N SER A 37 -10.37 -20.81 71.30
CA SER A 37 -11.34 -20.37 70.28
C SER A 37 -10.67 -20.16 68.92
N PHE A 38 -11.23 -20.75 67.86
CA PHE A 38 -10.85 -20.41 66.49
C PHE A 38 -11.79 -19.33 65.93
N ALA A 39 -11.28 -18.11 65.81
CA ALA A 39 -11.91 -17.06 65.02
C ALA A 39 -11.53 -17.25 63.54
N ALA A 40 -12.47 -17.71 62.72
CA ALA A 40 -12.32 -17.75 61.27
C ALA A 40 -12.96 -16.50 60.66
N GLY A 41 -12.15 -15.64 60.03
CA GLY A 41 -12.62 -14.32 59.58
C GLY A 41 -11.58 -13.50 58.82
N LEU A 42 -10.94 -14.10 57.82
CA LEU A 42 -10.11 -13.37 56.85
C LEU A 42 -10.86 -13.31 55.51
N LEU A 43 -11.73 -12.30 55.36
CA LEU A 43 -12.18 -11.86 54.04
C LEU A 43 -10.99 -11.16 53.35
N ALA A 44 -10.27 -11.90 52.52
CA ALA A 44 -9.36 -11.30 51.56
C ALA A 44 -10.19 -10.65 50.45
N TRP A 45 -10.48 -9.35 50.58
CA TRP A 45 -10.96 -8.56 49.45
C TRP A 45 -9.84 -8.46 48.41
N SER A 46 -9.92 -9.28 47.36
CA SER A 46 -9.15 -9.08 46.15
C SER A 46 -9.67 -7.80 45.47
N LEU A 47 -9.07 -6.67 45.82
CA LEU A 47 -9.15 -5.47 45.00
C LEU A 47 -8.49 -5.81 43.66
N ALA A 48 -9.32 -6.14 42.66
CA ALA A 48 -8.89 -6.17 41.29
C ALA A 48 -8.57 -4.73 40.89
N THR A 49 -7.33 -4.30 41.12
CA THR A 49 -6.80 -3.10 40.49
C THR A 49 -6.83 -3.35 38.99
N THR A 50 -7.80 -2.74 38.30
CA THR A 50 -7.74 -2.58 36.86
C THR A 50 -6.43 -1.89 36.56
N ALA A 51 -5.49 -2.63 35.97
CA ALA A 51 -4.25 -2.04 35.50
C ALA A 51 -4.65 -1.00 34.44
N LEU A 52 -4.42 0.27 34.75
CA LEU A 52 -4.52 1.36 33.79
C LEU A 52 -3.51 1.04 32.69
N ALA A 53 -4.00 0.82 31.46
CA ALA A 53 -3.19 0.41 30.33
C ALA A 53 -2.67 1.60 29.52
N ASN A 54 -2.97 2.85 29.94
CA ASN A 54 -2.28 4.06 29.48
C ASN A 54 -0.75 3.92 29.57
N PRO A 55 0.03 4.68 28.77
CA PRO A 55 1.48 4.57 28.74
C PRO A 55 2.16 4.74 30.11
N VAL A 56 3.12 3.87 30.40
CA VAL A 56 3.76 3.71 31.72
C VAL A 56 5.27 3.96 31.68
N GLY A 57 5.81 4.40 32.83
CA GLY A 57 7.25 4.62 33.00
C GLY A 57 7.84 5.71 32.11
N GLY A 58 7.02 6.66 31.66
CA GLY A 58 7.42 7.75 30.77
C GLY A 58 8.41 8.73 31.40
N THR A 59 9.44 9.10 30.63
CA THR A 59 10.49 10.04 31.03
C THR A 59 10.83 10.99 29.88
N VAL A 60 11.24 12.22 30.18
CA VAL A 60 11.68 13.20 29.16
C VAL A 60 13.19 13.09 28.98
N SER A 61 13.65 12.72 27.78
CA SER A 61 15.07 12.51 27.47
C SER A 61 15.66 13.47 26.42
N GLY A 62 14.83 14.40 25.94
CA GLY A 62 15.24 15.47 25.03
C GLY A 62 14.15 16.54 24.94
N GLY A 63 14.54 17.80 24.73
CA GLY A 63 13.61 18.93 24.82
C GLY A 63 13.08 19.14 26.24
N ALA A 64 11.84 19.65 26.36
CA ALA A 64 11.17 19.81 27.65
C ALA A 64 9.67 19.51 27.58
N GLY A 65 9.14 19.01 28.70
CA GLY A 65 7.72 18.72 28.88
C GLY A 65 7.42 18.10 30.25
N SER A 66 6.16 17.70 30.46
CA SER A 66 5.70 16.94 31.63
C SER A 66 4.70 15.87 31.23
N ILE A 67 4.58 14.83 32.07
CA ILE A 67 3.68 13.69 31.88
C ILE A 67 2.82 13.60 33.13
N ASN A 68 1.49 13.62 32.98
CA ASN A 68 0.55 13.63 34.10
C ASN A 68 -0.61 12.67 33.82
N SER A 69 -0.87 11.72 34.71
CA SER A 69 -2.01 10.79 34.63
C SER A 69 -3.12 11.22 35.58
N SER A 70 -4.38 11.15 35.15
CA SER A 70 -5.55 11.41 35.98
C SER A 70 -6.71 10.51 35.54
N GLY A 71 -7.02 9.50 36.37
CA GLY A 71 -7.95 8.42 35.99
C GLY A 71 -7.48 7.74 34.70
N ASP A 72 -8.42 7.51 33.79
CA ASP A 72 -8.20 6.86 32.48
C ASP A 72 -7.53 7.79 31.44
N THR A 73 -7.07 8.98 31.82
CA THR A 73 -6.45 9.96 30.92
C THR A 73 -4.98 10.24 31.27
N LEU A 74 -4.09 10.00 30.31
CA LEU A 74 -2.71 10.49 30.29
C LEU A 74 -2.63 11.81 29.52
N THR A 75 -2.01 12.84 30.10
CA THR A 75 -1.72 14.10 29.42
C THR A 75 -0.21 14.36 29.41
N VAL A 76 0.37 14.40 28.21
CA VAL A 76 1.74 14.84 27.95
C VAL A 76 1.68 16.31 27.53
N THR A 77 2.41 17.17 28.21
CA THR A 77 2.54 18.60 27.85
C THR A 77 3.97 18.88 27.43
N GLN A 78 4.18 19.08 26.12
CA GLN A 78 5.45 19.45 25.52
C GLN A 78 5.59 20.98 25.48
N THR A 79 6.78 21.51 25.80
CA THR A 79 7.03 22.97 25.85
C THR A 79 8.10 23.46 24.87
N THR A 80 8.85 22.55 24.23
CA THR A 80 9.80 22.84 23.13
C THR A 80 9.24 22.38 21.78
N ASP A 81 9.71 22.93 20.65
CA ASP A 81 9.25 22.49 19.32
C ASP A 81 9.57 21.02 19.02
N ARG A 82 10.63 20.47 19.63
CA ARG A 82 10.94 19.03 19.59
C ARG A 82 11.17 18.52 21.01
N ALA A 83 10.60 17.37 21.34
CA ALA A 83 10.83 16.68 22.61
C ALA A 83 10.88 15.16 22.40
N VAL A 84 11.64 14.48 23.25
CA VAL A 84 11.77 13.02 23.27
C VAL A 84 11.25 12.49 24.60
N PHE A 85 10.34 11.53 24.51
CA PHE A 85 9.73 10.82 25.62
C PHE A 85 10.06 9.33 25.50
N ASP A 86 10.81 8.79 26.46
CA ASP A 86 11.12 7.36 26.55
C ASP A 86 10.15 6.69 27.51
N TRP A 87 9.53 5.57 27.08
CA TRP A 87 8.46 4.86 27.79
C TRP A 87 8.85 3.41 28.07
N GLN A 88 8.46 2.87 29.24
CA GLN A 88 8.63 1.44 29.55
C GLN A 88 7.56 0.57 28.87
N GLY A 89 6.37 1.14 28.66
CA GLY A 89 5.30 0.59 27.85
C GLY A 89 4.41 1.72 27.33
N PHE A 90 3.88 1.57 26.12
CA PHE A 90 2.97 2.53 25.52
C PHE A 90 1.82 1.75 24.89
N ASP A 91 0.81 1.51 25.71
CA ASP A 91 -0.47 0.93 25.32
C ASP A 91 -1.55 1.99 25.64
N ILE A 92 -2.76 1.85 25.10
CA ILE A 92 -3.92 2.68 25.43
C ILE A 92 -5.16 1.78 25.36
N GLY A 93 -5.75 1.40 26.49
CA GLY A 93 -6.95 0.56 26.51
C GLY A 93 -8.19 1.27 25.93
N ALA A 94 -9.21 0.51 25.54
CA ALA A 94 -10.36 1.02 24.77
C ALA A 94 -11.12 2.22 25.37
N ASN A 95 -11.11 2.38 26.70
CA ASN A 95 -11.76 3.50 27.40
C ASN A 95 -10.77 4.61 27.82
N GLU A 96 -9.48 4.44 27.52
CA GLU A 96 -8.42 5.34 27.93
C GLU A 96 -8.10 6.40 26.88
N THR A 97 -7.48 7.49 27.31
CA THR A 97 -7.09 8.61 26.44
C THR A 97 -5.68 9.09 26.76
N THR A 98 -4.78 8.99 25.78
CA THR A 98 -3.51 9.73 25.81
C THR A 98 -3.61 10.99 24.95
N ARG A 99 -3.23 12.13 25.51
CA ARG A 99 -3.26 13.43 24.82
C ARG A 99 -1.95 14.19 24.94
N PHE A 100 -1.43 14.63 23.79
CA PHE A 100 -0.27 15.50 23.68
C PHE A 100 -0.71 16.94 23.45
N ASN A 101 -0.42 17.81 24.42
CA ASN A 101 -0.51 19.26 24.28
C ASN A 101 0.89 19.77 23.89
N GLN A 102 1.05 20.27 22.67
CA GLN A 102 2.32 20.73 22.11
C GLN A 102 2.25 22.23 21.79
N PRO A 103 3.39 22.96 21.70
CA PRO A 103 3.37 24.43 21.60
C PRO A 103 2.65 24.98 20.35
N ASN A 104 2.67 24.22 19.25
CA ASN A 104 2.08 24.59 17.96
C ASN A 104 1.88 23.32 17.10
N ALA A 105 1.28 23.48 15.91
CA ALA A 105 1.02 22.37 14.99
C ALA A 105 2.28 21.76 14.34
N ASN A 106 3.38 22.51 14.27
CA ASN A 106 4.65 22.08 13.69
C ASN A 106 5.55 21.35 14.70
N ALA A 107 5.21 21.41 15.99
CA ALA A 107 5.95 20.72 17.05
C ALA A 107 5.88 19.20 16.87
N VAL A 108 6.93 18.51 17.30
CA VAL A 108 7.09 17.05 17.13
C VAL A 108 7.44 16.40 18.47
N ALA A 109 6.64 15.41 18.88
CA ALA A 109 6.93 14.55 20.02
C ALA A 109 7.44 13.19 19.52
N LEU A 110 8.70 12.86 19.82
CA LEU A 110 9.23 11.52 19.63
C LEU A 110 8.91 10.68 20.87
N ASN A 111 8.10 9.63 20.70
CA ASN A 111 7.80 8.64 21.72
C ASN A 111 8.56 7.36 21.37
N ARG A 112 9.53 6.98 22.21
CA ARG A 112 10.30 5.75 22.06
C ARG A 112 9.92 4.75 23.14
N ILE A 113 9.62 3.52 22.74
CA ILE A 113 9.11 2.47 23.60
C ILE A 113 10.19 1.41 23.84
N HIS A 114 10.43 1.09 25.11
CA HIS A 114 11.42 0.11 25.58
C HIS A 114 10.79 -1.17 26.12
N SER A 115 9.55 -1.48 25.71
CA SER A 115 8.90 -2.76 26.00
C SER A 115 9.49 -3.90 25.18
N ALA A 116 9.27 -5.14 25.61
CA ALA A 116 9.56 -6.35 24.83
C ALA A 116 8.36 -6.81 23.97
N THR A 117 7.34 -5.96 23.82
CA THR A 117 6.07 -6.28 23.17
C THR A 117 5.60 -5.14 22.26
N PRO A 118 4.83 -5.44 21.19
CA PRO A 118 4.23 -4.41 20.34
C PRO A 118 3.22 -3.56 21.12
N SER A 119 3.19 -2.26 20.86
CA SER A 119 2.22 -1.32 21.45
C SER A 119 0.79 -1.66 21.03
N GLN A 120 -0.14 -1.75 21.98
CA GLN A 120 -1.58 -1.94 21.75
C GLN A 120 -2.34 -0.64 21.99
N ILE A 121 -2.83 -0.03 20.90
CA ILE A 121 -3.60 1.21 20.93
C ILE A 121 -5.05 0.86 20.59
N ASP A 122 -5.89 0.62 21.61
CA ASP A 122 -7.32 0.34 21.47
C ASP A 122 -8.21 1.57 21.73
N GLY A 123 -7.70 2.54 22.49
CA GLY A 123 -8.42 3.76 22.91
C GLY A 123 -8.12 5.00 22.07
N ARG A 124 -8.08 6.16 22.74
CA ARG A 124 -7.90 7.47 22.10
C ARG A 124 -6.46 7.97 22.21
N LEU A 125 -5.86 8.32 21.08
CA LEU A 125 -4.58 9.04 21.01
C LEU A 125 -4.80 10.37 20.31
N SER A 126 -4.47 11.49 20.96
CA SER A 126 -4.69 12.83 20.39
C SER A 126 -3.48 13.74 20.49
N ALA A 127 -3.26 14.59 19.49
CA ALA A 127 -2.22 15.61 19.50
C ALA A 127 -2.63 16.85 18.70
N ASN A 128 -2.28 18.05 19.17
CA ASN A 128 -2.44 19.28 18.38
C ASN A 128 -1.25 19.56 17.43
N GLY A 129 -0.16 18.79 17.54
CA GLY A 129 0.98 18.77 16.64
C GLY A 129 1.28 17.35 16.16
N ASN A 130 2.55 17.06 15.88
CA ASN A 130 2.97 15.81 15.23
C ASN A 130 3.52 14.81 16.27
N LEU A 131 3.19 13.53 16.07
CA LEU A 131 3.71 12.42 16.86
C LEU A 131 4.59 11.51 16.00
N VAL A 132 5.73 11.10 16.56
CA VAL A 132 6.50 9.94 16.09
C VAL A 132 6.42 8.87 17.18
N LEU A 133 6.00 7.66 16.83
CA LEU A 133 5.86 6.51 17.73
C LEU A 133 6.83 5.42 17.27
N VAL A 134 7.85 5.15 18.08
CA VAL A 134 8.92 4.18 17.81
C VAL A 134 8.79 3.01 18.78
N ASN A 135 8.34 1.86 18.28
CA ASN A 135 8.39 0.60 19.03
C ASN A 135 9.07 -0.47 18.17
N PRO A 136 10.31 -0.90 18.50
CA PRO A 136 11.06 -1.91 17.76
C PRO A 136 10.33 -3.24 17.53
N ASN A 137 9.35 -3.57 18.37
CA ASN A 137 8.57 -4.81 18.29
C ASN A 137 7.28 -4.67 17.45
N GLY A 138 6.90 -3.43 17.08
CA GLY A 138 5.70 -3.13 16.31
C GLY A 138 4.63 -2.32 17.05
N VAL A 139 3.56 -1.99 16.33
CA VAL A 139 2.42 -1.20 16.83
C VAL A 139 1.12 -1.77 16.25
N VAL A 140 0.10 -1.91 17.08
CA VAL A 140 -1.26 -2.31 16.69
C VAL A 140 -2.22 -1.21 17.10
N PHE A 141 -2.93 -0.61 16.13
CA PHE A 141 -4.10 0.21 16.37
C PHE A 141 -5.34 -0.69 16.23
N GLY A 142 -5.98 -1.01 17.36
CA GLY A 142 -7.13 -1.88 17.44
C GLY A 142 -8.38 -1.30 16.76
N ALA A 143 -9.41 -2.14 16.58
CA ALA A 143 -10.60 -1.75 15.81
C ALA A 143 -11.41 -0.60 16.44
N GLY A 144 -11.27 -0.36 17.76
CA GLY A 144 -11.87 0.77 18.46
C GLY A 144 -11.02 2.05 18.46
N ALA A 145 -9.78 1.98 17.98
CA ALA A 145 -8.80 3.05 18.13
C ALA A 145 -9.18 4.32 17.38
N GLN A 146 -8.99 5.47 18.02
CA GLN A 146 -9.19 6.79 17.43
C GLN A 146 -7.91 7.60 17.63
N VAL A 147 -7.20 7.87 16.52
CA VAL A 147 -5.95 8.63 16.51
C VAL A 147 -6.17 9.96 15.79
N ASP A 148 -6.19 11.07 16.52
CA ASP A 148 -6.50 12.42 15.99
C ASP A 148 -5.31 13.37 16.20
N VAL A 149 -4.54 13.66 15.14
CA VAL A 149 -3.24 14.35 15.22
C VAL A 149 -3.06 15.42 14.15
N ASN A 150 -2.03 16.28 14.25
CA ASN A 150 -1.58 17.04 13.08
C ASN A 150 -0.85 16.14 12.07
N GLY A 151 -0.04 15.22 12.58
CA GLY A 151 0.62 14.18 11.79
C GLY A 151 1.10 13.03 12.66
N LEU A 152 1.18 11.84 12.09
CA LEU A 152 1.64 10.61 12.73
C LEU A 152 2.78 9.99 11.91
N VAL A 153 3.81 9.54 12.58
CA VAL A 153 4.76 8.54 12.06
C VAL A 153 4.80 7.39 13.05
N ALA A 154 4.30 6.22 12.68
CA ALA A 154 4.54 4.99 13.44
C ALA A 154 5.68 4.21 12.76
N THR A 155 6.66 3.77 13.55
CA THR A 155 7.85 3.07 13.02
C THR A 155 8.41 2.03 13.98
N THR A 156 9.00 0.97 13.43
CA THR A 156 9.83 0.01 14.18
C THR A 156 11.29 0.43 14.25
N SER A 157 11.74 1.26 13.30
CA SER A 157 13.10 1.79 13.24
C SER A 157 13.25 3.01 14.13
N ASN A 158 14.34 3.04 14.89
CA ASN A 158 14.66 4.09 15.86
C ASN A 158 15.65 5.13 15.27
N ILE A 159 15.80 6.24 15.99
CA ILE A 159 16.57 7.42 15.66
C ILE A 159 17.33 7.92 16.91
N ALA A 160 18.55 8.42 16.75
CA ALA A 160 19.30 9.03 17.84
C ALA A 160 18.70 10.37 18.30
N ASN A 161 18.70 10.64 19.62
CA ASN A 161 18.16 11.90 20.19
C ASN A 161 18.80 13.15 19.55
N SER A 162 20.11 13.12 19.28
CA SER A 162 20.83 14.22 18.63
C SER A 162 20.29 14.54 17.24
N SER A 163 20.12 13.51 16.39
CA SER A 163 19.58 13.65 15.03
C SER A 163 18.15 14.19 15.06
N PHE A 164 17.28 13.59 15.89
CA PHE A 164 15.90 14.05 16.04
C PHE A 164 15.80 15.51 16.50
N LEU A 165 16.56 15.90 17.53
CA LEU A 165 16.54 17.27 18.07
C LEU A 165 17.13 18.29 17.08
N ALA A 166 18.11 17.88 16.26
CA ALA A 166 18.62 18.67 15.13
C ALA A 166 17.66 18.73 13.92
N GLY A 167 16.52 18.02 13.97
CA GLY A 167 15.56 17.93 12.87
C GLY A 167 15.98 17.00 11.71
N GLN A 168 17.08 16.26 11.87
CA GLN A 168 17.57 15.27 10.92
C GLN A 168 16.87 13.93 11.17
N LEU A 169 15.73 13.71 10.52
CA LEU A 169 14.87 12.54 10.76
C LEU A 169 15.35 11.31 9.99
N THR A 170 16.57 10.87 10.30
CA THR A 170 17.16 9.62 9.83
C THR A 170 16.91 8.51 10.85
N PHE A 171 16.14 7.50 10.47
CA PHE A 171 15.84 6.31 11.26
C PHE A 171 16.74 5.17 10.77
N ASP A 172 17.90 5.02 11.43
CA ASP A 172 19.02 4.16 11.05
C ASP A 172 19.27 3.01 12.04
N GLN A 173 18.36 2.80 13.00
CA GLN A 173 18.44 1.76 14.03
C GLN A 173 17.27 0.77 13.86
N PRO A 174 17.40 -0.28 13.04
CA PRO A 174 16.36 -1.30 12.84
C PRO A 174 15.81 -1.91 14.14
N GLY A 175 14.53 -2.27 14.11
CA GLY A 175 13.86 -3.04 15.17
C GLY A 175 13.92 -4.56 14.93
N ASP A 176 12.93 -5.30 15.42
CA ASP A 176 12.77 -6.72 15.08
C ASP A 176 12.42 -6.85 13.59
N PRO A 177 13.16 -7.67 12.80
CA PRO A 177 12.91 -7.86 11.37
C PRO A 177 11.53 -8.47 11.04
N ASN A 178 10.83 -9.04 12.01
CA ASN A 178 9.48 -9.59 11.88
C ASN A 178 8.41 -8.65 12.46
N ALA A 179 8.80 -7.49 12.99
CA ALA A 179 7.85 -6.53 13.53
C ALA A 179 6.88 -6.05 12.45
N LYS A 180 5.69 -5.65 12.91
CA LYS A 180 4.64 -5.12 12.06
C LYS A 180 3.99 -3.87 12.64
N ILE A 181 3.47 -3.04 11.74
CA ILE A 181 2.52 -1.99 12.10
C ILE A 181 1.18 -2.36 11.50
N GLU A 182 0.16 -2.46 12.34
CA GLU A 182 -1.19 -2.89 11.94
C GLU A 182 -2.23 -1.86 12.37
N ASN A 183 -2.92 -1.26 11.40
CA ASN A 183 -4.08 -0.41 11.65
C ASN A 183 -5.38 -1.16 11.35
N ARG A 184 -6.23 -1.29 12.38
CA ARG A 184 -7.63 -1.76 12.31
C ARG A 184 -8.63 -0.66 12.68
N GLY A 185 -8.16 0.44 13.28
CA GLY A 185 -8.97 1.55 13.78
C GLY A 185 -9.06 2.71 12.80
N THR A 186 -9.21 3.93 13.34
CA THR A 186 -9.24 5.17 12.56
C THR A 186 -8.06 6.06 12.91
N ILE A 187 -7.27 6.43 11.90
CA ILE A 187 -6.17 7.40 12.00
C ILE A 187 -6.51 8.63 11.16
N THR A 188 -6.62 9.78 11.80
CA THR A 188 -6.93 11.07 11.16
C THR A 188 -5.79 12.06 11.42
N ALA A 189 -5.11 12.46 10.35
CA ALA A 189 -4.29 13.67 10.35
C ALA A 189 -5.17 14.87 9.95
N ARG A 190 -4.82 16.06 10.45
CA ARG A 190 -5.37 17.33 9.98
C ARG A 190 -5.01 17.60 8.53
N ASP A 191 -5.71 18.55 7.91
CA ASP A 191 -5.44 18.96 6.54
C ASP A 191 -3.96 19.34 6.34
N ALA A 192 -3.38 18.93 5.21
CA ALA A 192 -1.95 18.99 4.88
C ALA A 192 -1.00 18.20 5.82
N GLY A 193 -1.54 17.38 6.72
CA GLY A 193 -0.79 16.50 7.61
C GLY A 193 -0.18 15.27 6.91
N LEU A 194 0.67 14.55 7.65
CA LEU A 194 1.28 13.28 7.22
C LEU A 194 0.81 12.13 8.10
N VAL A 195 0.46 10.99 7.50
CA VAL A 195 0.42 9.68 8.18
C VAL A 195 1.46 8.76 7.53
N GLY A 196 2.53 8.45 8.24
CA GLY A 196 3.56 7.49 7.84
C GLY A 196 3.52 6.23 8.70
N LEU A 197 3.38 5.05 8.11
CA LEU A 197 3.51 3.76 8.78
C LEU A 197 4.70 3.02 8.14
N VAL A 198 5.80 2.81 8.87
CA VAL A 198 7.04 2.24 8.32
C VAL A 198 7.59 1.10 9.18
N ALA A 199 7.62 -0.11 8.64
CA ALA A 199 8.12 -1.31 9.31
C ALA A 199 8.46 -2.40 8.28
N PRO A 200 9.11 -3.52 8.63
CA PRO A 200 9.25 -4.66 7.72
C PRO A 200 7.90 -5.14 7.15
N ASN A 201 6.85 -5.11 7.98
CA ASN A 201 5.48 -5.47 7.59
C ASN A 201 4.48 -4.37 7.96
N VAL A 202 3.61 -3.96 7.04
CA VAL A 202 2.58 -2.93 7.27
C VAL A 202 1.21 -3.45 6.83
N ILE A 203 0.21 -3.37 7.70
CA ILE A 203 -1.16 -3.85 7.43
C ILE A 203 -2.15 -2.72 7.73
N ASN A 204 -2.99 -2.35 6.77
CA ASN A 204 -4.10 -1.43 6.97
C ASN A 204 -5.43 -2.10 6.57
N SER A 205 -6.22 -2.45 7.58
CA SER A 205 -7.62 -2.90 7.44
C SER A 205 -8.63 -1.88 7.99
N GLY A 206 -8.14 -0.87 8.72
CA GLY A 206 -8.91 0.28 9.19
C GLY A 206 -8.96 1.44 8.20
N THR A 207 -9.22 2.64 8.72
CA THR A 207 -9.29 3.88 7.94
C THR A 207 -8.09 4.79 8.25
N ILE A 208 -7.51 5.39 7.22
CA ILE A 208 -6.53 6.48 7.33
C ILE A 208 -7.07 7.70 6.56
N THR A 209 -7.05 8.89 7.17
CA THR A 209 -7.49 10.15 6.56
C THR A 209 -6.42 11.23 6.68
N ALA A 210 -6.06 11.89 5.56
CA ALA A 210 -5.14 13.03 5.50
C ALA A 210 -5.42 13.92 4.26
N ASN A 211 -6.49 14.72 4.31
CA ASN A 211 -6.88 15.61 3.21
C ASN A 211 -5.79 16.66 2.94
N LEU A 212 -5.58 17.03 1.67
CA LEU A 212 -4.50 17.91 1.19
C LEU A 212 -3.09 17.47 1.63
N GLY A 213 -2.96 16.28 2.23
CA GLY A 213 -1.80 15.81 2.96
C GLY A 213 -1.17 14.60 2.31
N ARG A 214 -0.50 13.79 3.13
CA ARG A 214 0.26 12.62 2.68
C ARG A 214 -0.10 11.38 3.51
N VAL A 215 -0.35 10.26 2.85
CA VAL A 215 -0.36 8.94 3.49
C VAL A 215 0.73 8.08 2.89
N GLN A 216 1.58 7.49 3.74
CA GLN A 216 2.77 6.79 3.31
C GLN A 216 2.90 5.45 4.06
N LEU A 217 2.79 4.35 3.33
CA LEU A 217 3.01 3.00 3.86
C LEU A 217 4.37 2.51 3.32
N GLY A 218 5.32 2.23 4.22
CA GLY A 218 6.69 1.87 3.87
C GLY A 218 7.08 0.49 4.40
N SER A 219 7.49 -0.42 3.52
CA SER A 219 8.09 -1.71 3.92
C SER A 219 9.61 -1.63 3.84
N GLY A 220 10.25 -1.57 5.02
CA GLY A 220 11.69 -1.44 5.19
C GLY A 220 12.05 -1.29 6.67
N ASP A 221 13.36 -1.29 6.97
CA ASP A 221 13.88 -1.21 8.34
C ASP A 221 14.78 0.01 8.60
N SER A 222 15.01 0.84 7.58
CA SER A 222 15.77 2.08 7.69
C SER A 222 15.27 3.10 6.65
N PHE A 223 15.21 4.37 7.03
CA PHE A 223 14.72 5.45 6.17
C PHE A 223 15.14 6.84 6.65
N THR A 224 14.94 7.83 5.78
CA THR A 224 14.95 9.26 6.12
C THR A 224 13.54 9.84 5.95
N LEU A 225 13.23 10.95 6.61
CA LEU A 225 11.91 11.58 6.54
C LEU A 225 12.02 13.11 6.44
N ASP A 226 11.36 13.69 5.45
CA ASP A 226 11.05 15.11 5.41
C ASP A 226 9.56 15.31 5.72
N LEU A 227 9.26 15.85 6.91
CA LEU A 227 7.88 16.11 7.33
C LEU A 227 7.17 17.16 6.46
N TYR A 228 7.93 18.08 5.84
CA TYR A 228 7.38 19.28 5.21
C TYR A 228 7.45 19.24 3.69
N GLY A 229 8.52 18.69 3.10
CA GLY A 229 8.65 18.40 1.67
C GLY A 229 8.10 17.03 1.27
N ASP A 230 8.95 16.13 0.76
CA ASP A 230 8.53 14.93 0.00
C ASP A 230 8.04 13.74 0.85
N GLY A 231 7.99 13.89 2.17
CA GLY A 231 7.68 12.80 3.10
C GLY A 231 8.87 11.88 3.30
N LEU A 232 8.59 10.58 3.38
CA LEU A 232 9.56 9.49 3.44
C LEU A 232 10.65 9.65 2.35
N MET A 233 11.89 9.25 2.60
CA MET A 233 12.98 9.32 1.64
C MET A 233 13.98 8.20 1.93
N ASN A 234 14.69 7.70 0.93
CA ASN A 234 15.77 6.71 1.10
C ASN A 234 15.36 5.47 1.93
N LEU A 235 14.18 4.90 1.65
CA LEU A 235 13.71 3.67 2.30
C LEU A 235 14.64 2.50 1.89
N ALA A 236 15.13 1.76 2.88
CA ALA A 236 16.04 0.65 2.72
C ALA A 236 15.65 -0.52 3.65
N VAL A 237 16.25 -1.68 3.39
CA VAL A 237 16.06 -2.91 4.15
C VAL A 237 17.40 -3.63 4.32
N SER A 238 17.66 -4.19 5.50
CA SER A 238 18.83 -5.00 5.79
C SER A 238 18.60 -6.49 5.49
N ASP A 239 19.70 -7.25 5.41
CA ASP A 239 19.66 -8.71 5.16
C ASP A 239 19.00 -9.51 6.29
N ALA A 240 18.61 -8.88 7.40
CA ALA A 240 17.93 -9.53 8.53
C ALA A 240 16.42 -9.72 8.29
N VAL A 241 15.81 -8.96 7.37
CA VAL A 241 14.38 -9.06 7.04
C VAL A 241 14.14 -10.21 6.07
N GLY A 242 13.41 -11.24 6.50
CA GLY A 242 13.15 -12.44 5.68
C GLY A 242 12.04 -12.28 4.64
N SER A 243 11.13 -11.32 4.82
CA SER A 243 10.00 -11.04 3.91
C SER A 243 9.49 -9.62 4.11
N GLN A 244 9.06 -8.98 3.03
CA GLN A 244 8.50 -7.62 3.05
C GLN A 244 7.04 -7.64 2.60
N LEU A 245 6.13 -7.20 3.47
CA LEU A 245 4.69 -7.18 3.18
C LEU A 245 4.08 -5.79 3.44
N ILE A 246 3.32 -5.30 2.47
CA ILE A 246 2.28 -4.29 2.72
C ILE A 246 0.93 -4.85 2.29
N GLU A 247 -0.04 -4.89 3.19
CA GLU A 247 -1.42 -5.25 2.86
C GLU A 247 -2.37 -4.10 3.21
N HIS A 248 -3.13 -3.64 2.21
CA HIS A 248 -4.15 -2.61 2.36
C HIS A 248 -5.52 -3.15 1.92
N SER A 249 -6.36 -3.46 2.90
CA SER A 249 -7.73 -3.97 2.73
C SER A 249 -8.81 -3.02 3.26
N GLY A 250 -8.41 -1.97 4.00
CA GLY A 250 -9.30 -0.92 4.52
C GLY A 250 -9.47 0.27 3.57
N ALA A 251 -9.53 1.48 4.13
CA ALA A 251 -9.68 2.73 3.38
C ALA A 251 -8.54 3.72 3.64
N ILE A 252 -8.07 4.39 2.60
CA ILE A 252 -7.17 5.56 2.68
C ILE A 252 -7.83 6.72 1.95
N ASN A 253 -8.10 7.81 2.67
CA ASN A 253 -8.69 9.04 2.14
C ASN A 253 -7.70 10.20 2.22
N ALA A 254 -7.27 10.74 1.08
CA ALA A 254 -6.40 11.91 1.01
C ALA A 254 -6.83 12.80 -0.16
N ALA A 255 -8.02 13.39 -0.05
CA ALA A 255 -8.58 14.27 -1.07
C ALA A 255 -7.66 15.49 -1.30
N GLY A 256 -7.28 15.74 -2.56
CA GLY A 256 -6.26 16.72 -2.97
C GLY A 256 -4.85 16.46 -2.44
N GLY A 257 -4.60 15.28 -1.88
CA GLY A 257 -3.32 14.86 -1.30
C GLY A 257 -2.62 13.76 -2.11
N LYS A 258 -1.60 13.17 -1.50
CA LYS A 258 -0.78 12.10 -2.11
C LYS A 258 -0.75 10.85 -1.24
N VAL A 259 -1.00 9.70 -1.85
CA VAL A 259 -0.79 8.38 -1.24
C VAL A 259 0.42 7.71 -1.89
N LEU A 260 1.34 7.23 -1.07
CA LEU A 260 2.47 6.42 -1.51
C LEU A 260 2.53 5.12 -0.72
N ILE A 261 2.51 3.99 -1.42
CA ILE A 261 2.75 2.66 -0.83
C ILE A 261 4.03 2.11 -1.45
N THR A 262 5.05 1.85 -0.63
CA THR A 262 6.37 1.46 -1.17
C THR A 262 7.12 0.44 -0.33
N ALA A 263 7.74 -0.54 -1.00
CA ALA A 263 8.66 -1.50 -0.39
C ALA A 263 10.09 -1.27 -0.90
N ALA A 264 11.08 -1.30 -0.01
CA ALA A 264 12.49 -1.26 -0.37
C ALA A 264 12.92 -2.53 -1.11
N ALA A 265 14.01 -2.45 -1.88
CA ALA A 265 14.56 -3.59 -2.60
C ALA A 265 15.40 -4.48 -1.67
N GLY A 266 15.04 -5.76 -1.59
CA GLY A 266 15.80 -6.77 -0.85
C GLY A 266 17.20 -7.02 -1.46
N ARG A 267 18.22 -7.10 -0.59
CA ARG A 267 19.61 -7.35 -1.00
C ARG A 267 19.95 -8.83 -1.26
N GLN A 268 19.06 -9.74 -0.87
CA GLN A 268 19.06 -11.16 -1.29
C GLN A 268 17.65 -11.56 -1.74
N ALA A 269 17.32 -12.86 -1.76
CA ALA A 269 16.03 -13.44 -2.19
C ALA A 269 14.83 -13.11 -1.25
N VAL A 270 14.82 -11.90 -0.69
CA VAL A 270 13.71 -11.32 0.07
C VAL A 270 12.73 -10.77 -0.95
N ASP A 271 11.70 -11.55 -1.26
CA ASP A 271 10.62 -11.06 -2.11
C ASP A 271 9.80 -10.00 -1.34
N SER A 272 9.39 -8.95 -2.06
CA SER A 272 8.50 -7.91 -1.53
C SER A 272 7.12 -8.00 -2.17
N LEU A 273 6.09 -7.87 -1.34
CA LEU A 273 4.69 -7.96 -1.75
C LEU A 273 3.91 -6.75 -1.24
N ILE A 274 3.29 -6.02 -2.16
CA ILE A 274 2.28 -5.02 -1.87
C ILE A 274 0.94 -5.52 -2.40
N ARG A 275 -0.08 -5.65 -1.54
CA ARG A 275 -1.44 -6.04 -1.92
C ARG A 275 -2.44 -4.95 -1.54
N VAL A 276 -3.16 -4.43 -2.54
CA VAL A 276 -4.25 -3.46 -2.37
C VAL A 276 -5.57 -4.12 -2.77
N SER A 277 -6.36 -4.53 -1.77
CA SER A 277 -7.73 -5.04 -1.95
C SER A 277 -8.79 -4.04 -1.48
N GLY A 278 -8.41 -3.05 -0.68
CA GLY A 278 -9.27 -1.97 -0.19
C GLY A 278 -9.35 -0.76 -1.13
N GLU A 279 -9.70 0.40 -0.56
CA GLU A 279 -9.87 1.66 -1.29
C GLU A 279 -8.74 2.64 -1.01
N ILE A 280 -8.20 3.26 -2.07
CA ILE A 280 -7.32 4.43 -2.00
C ILE A 280 -8.00 5.56 -2.77
N ASN A 281 -8.37 6.61 -2.05
CA ASN A 281 -9.25 7.67 -2.52
C ASN A 281 -8.58 9.05 -2.38
N THR A 282 -8.13 9.60 -3.50
CA THR A 282 -7.49 10.92 -3.63
C THR A 282 -8.20 11.76 -4.70
N PRO A 283 -9.52 12.02 -4.59
CA PRO A 283 -10.18 12.93 -5.53
C PRO A 283 -9.57 14.34 -5.39
N ALA A 284 -9.58 15.13 -6.46
CA ALA A 284 -9.04 16.48 -6.41
C ALA A 284 -9.79 17.38 -5.42
N VAL A 285 -9.10 18.40 -4.88
CA VAL A 285 -9.70 19.45 -4.06
C VAL A 285 -9.21 20.81 -4.59
N ALA A 286 -10.14 21.60 -5.13
CA ALA A 286 -9.81 22.80 -5.92
C ALA A 286 -8.77 22.47 -7.01
N GLU A 287 -7.68 23.22 -7.09
CA GLU A 287 -6.60 23.03 -8.08
C GLU A 287 -5.65 21.86 -7.74
N HIS A 288 -5.80 21.22 -6.57
CA HIS A 288 -4.93 20.13 -6.14
C HIS A 288 -5.44 18.77 -6.64
N ALA A 289 -4.91 18.33 -7.77
CA ALA A 289 -5.13 16.98 -8.29
C ALA A 289 -4.45 15.93 -7.39
N GLY A 290 -5.17 14.85 -7.06
CA GLY A 290 -4.64 13.78 -6.21
C GLY A 290 -3.63 12.87 -6.91
N VAL A 291 -2.77 12.24 -6.13
CA VAL A 291 -1.71 11.35 -6.62
C VAL A 291 -1.68 10.04 -5.83
N ILE A 292 -1.73 8.91 -6.54
CA ILE A 292 -1.54 7.56 -5.99
C ILE A 292 -0.29 6.97 -6.62
N GLU A 293 0.67 6.56 -5.79
CA GLU A 293 1.91 5.92 -6.20
C GLU A 293 2.09 4.60 -5.42
N ILE A 294 2.23 3.48 -6.13
CA ILE A 294 2.42 2.15 -5.54
C ILE A 294 3.67 1.51 -6.16
N PHE A 295 4.72 1.31 -5.36
CA PHE A 295 6.03 0.90 -5.87
C PHE A 295 6.78 -0.07 -4.95
N ALA A 296 6.90 -1.32 -5.39
CA ALA A 296 7.79 -2.29 -4.76
C ALA A 296 9.11 -2.34 -5.54
N ALA A 297 10.20 -1.86 -4.93
CA ALA A 297 11.50 -1.85 -5.60
C ALA A 297 12.03 -3.29 -5.75
N GLY A 298 12.41 -3.65 -6.97
CA GLY A 298 12.84 -4.99 -7.33
C GLY A 298 14.17 -5.02 -8.06
N SER A 299 14.55 -6.21 -8.51
CA SER A 299 15.79 -6.49 -9.23
C SER A 299 15.96 -5.71 -10.54
N HIS A 300 14.86 -5.31 -11.18
CA HIS A 300 14.86 -4.63 -12.49
C HIS A 300 14.40 -3.16 -12.42
N ALA A 301 14.16 -2.62 -11.23
CA ALA A 301 13.77 -1.22 -11.03
C ALA A 301 14.88 -0.24 -11.47
N LYS A 302 14.85 0.17 -12.75
CA LYS A 302 15.73 1.19 -13.30
C LYS A 302 15.17 2.58 -13.01
N GLY A 303 15.99 3.43 -12.40
CA GLY A 303 15.69 4.84 -12.17
C GLY A 303 15.20 5.14 -10.76
N THR A 304 14.46 6.24 -10.65
CA THR A 304 14.11 6.91 -9.41
C THR A 304 12.61 7.10 -9.40
N PHE A 305 11.87 6.51 -8.46
CA PHE A 305 10.41 6.68 -8.40
C PHE A 305 10.07 7.79 -7.40
N GLY A 306 9.42 8.85 -7.87
CA GLY A 306 9.05 10.00 -7.04
C GLY A 306 10.24 10.69 -6.33
N GLY A 307 11.39 10.80 -6.98
CA GLY A 307 12.61 11.41 -6.42
C GLY A 307 13.41 10.49 -5.49
N ARG A 308 12.91 9.28 -5.21
CA ARG A 308 13.54 8.33 -4.28
C ARG A 308 14.30 7.23 -5.01
N LEU A 309 15.55 7.04 -4.60
CA LEU A 309 16.23 5.77 -4.79
C LEU A 309 15.81 4.84 -3.65
N ALA A 310 15.29 3.66 -4.00
CA ALA A 310 15.55 2.49 -3.17
C ALA A 310 17.04 2.20 -3.33
N ASN A 311 17.85 2.41 -2.28
CA ASN A 311 19.30 2.27 -2.35
C ASN A 311 19.70 0.80 -2.56
N GLY A 312 19.74 0.38 -3.82
CA GLY A 312 19.94 -1.01 -4.24
C GLY A 312 19.85 -1.28 -5.74
N ALA A 313 19.63 -0.25 -6.59
CA ALA A 313 19.58 -0.40 -8.04
C ALA A 313 20.85 -1.11 -8.57
N GLY A 314 20.68 -2.32 -9.12
CA GLY A 314 21.78 -3.17 -9.60
C GLY A 314 22.44 -4.11 -8.57
N ALA A 315 21.96 -4.14 -7.32
CA ALA A 315 22.44 -5.06 -6.27
C ALA A 315 21.32 -5.87 -5.58
N ALA A 316 20.06 -5.65 -5.94
CA ALA A 316 18.91 -6.39 -5.43
C ALA A 316 18.65 -7.67 -6.23
N SER A 317 18.27 -8.76 -5.54
CA SER A 317 17.99 -10.07 -6.18
C SER A 317 16.64 -10.70 -5.79
N GLY A 318 15.89 -10.11 -4.86
CA GLY A 318 14.50 -10.48 -4.59
C GLY A 318 13.55 -9.98 -5.68
N ASN A 319 12.47 -10.73 -5.93
CA ASN A 319 11.39 -10.28 -6.81
C ASN A 319 10.50 -9.29 -6.05
N SER A 320 10.09 -8.21 -6.69
CA SER A 320 9.03 -7.36 -6.16
C SER A 320 7.70 -7.61 -6.86
N THR A 321 6.61 -7.66 -6.10
CA THR A 321 5.26 -7.89 -6.61
C THR A 321 4.28 -6.84 -6.07
N VAL A 322 3.48 -6.24 -6.96
CA VAL A 322 2.34 -5.39 -6.60
C VAL A 322 1.06 -6.02 -7.15
N GLU A 323 0.07 -6.20 -6.28
CA GLU A 323 -1.26 -6.69 -6.61
C GLU A 323 -2.32 -5.63 -6.28
N VAL A 324 -3.19 -5.30 -7.24
CA VAL A 324 -4.32 -4.38 -7.05
C VAL A 324 -5.61 -5.10 -7.43
N TYR A 325 -6.48 -5.35 -6.43
CA TYR A 325 -7.82 -5.90 -6.59
C TYR A 325 -8.93 -4.90 -6.22
N GLY A 326 -8.58 -3.85 -5.46
CA GLY A 326 -9.50 -2.84 -4.94
C GLY A 326 -9.66 -1.61 -5.84
N THR A 327 -9.98 -0.48 -5.21
CA THR A 327 -10.24 0.79 -5.89
C THR A 327 -9.08 1.77 -5.72
N LEU A 328 -8.60 2.34 -6.82
CA LEU A 328 -7.66 3.47 -6.86
C LEU A 328 -8.37 4.65 -7.52
N ASN A 329 -8.75 5.67 -6.76
CA ASN A 329 -9.50 6.83 -7.26
C ASN A 329 -8.67 8.12 -7.15
N ALA A 330 -8.38 8.75 -8.28
CA ALA A 330 -7.74 10.05 -8.41
C ALA A 330 -8.57 11.01 -9.31
N THR A 331 -9.90 10.90 -9.28
CA THR A 331 -10.80 11.70 -10.13
C THR A 331 -10.81 13.20 -9.80
N ASN A 332 -11.22 14.04 -10.76
CA ASN A 332 -11.41 15.48 -10.56
C ASN A 332 -12.74 15.97 -11.17
N ASP A 333 -13.72 16.31 -10.35
CA ASP A 333 -15.03 16.80 -10.80
C ASP A 333 -15.05 18.27 -11.25
N HIS A 334 -13.93 18.99 -11.11
CA HIS A 334 -13.80 20.41 -11.49
C HIS A 334 -12.66 20.71 -12.47
N GLY A 335 -11.89 19.71 -12.90
CA GLY A 335 -10.67 19.93 -13.68
C GLY A 335 -10.13 18.68 -14.36
N GLN A 336 -8.81 18.65 -14.57
CA GLN A 336 -8.13 17.45 -15.07
C GLN A 336 -7.97 16.40 -13.96
N GLY A 337 -8.22 15.14 -14.28
CA GLY A 337 -8.00 14.01 -13.36
C GLY A 337 -6.54 13.91 -12.89
N GLY A 338 -6.34 13.25 -11.75
CA GLY A 338 -5.05 13.10 -11.08
C GLY A 338 -4.12 12.05 -11.70
N ARG A 339 -3.13 11.61 -10.92
CA ARG A 339 -2.15 10.60 -11.34
C ARG A 339 -2.25 9.31 -10.53
N ILE A 340 -2.18 8.17 -11.21
CA ILE A 340 -2.02 6.85 -10.60
C ILE A 340 -0.81 6.14 -11.23
N ALA A 341 0.15 5.67 -10.43
CA ALA A 341 1.31 4.93 -10.93
C ALA A 341 1.55 3.66 -10.09
N VAL A 342 1.69 2.51 -10.75
CA VAL A 342 1.81 1.18 -10.14
C VAL A 342 3.00 0.44 -10.76
N SER A 343 4.02 0.07 -9.97
CA SER A 343 5.27 -0.52 -10.48
C SER A 343 5.92 -1.51 -9.51
N ALA A 344 6.49 -2.58 -10.07
CA ALA A 344 7.29 -3.62 -9.42
C ALA A 344 7.92 -4.51 -10.50
N ASP A 345 8.80 -5.46 -10.18
CA ASP A 345 9.24 -6.49 -11.13
C ASP A 345 8.02 -7.27 -11.69
N ARG A 346 6.96 -7.43 -10.90
CA ARG A 346 5.68 -8.07 -11.29
C ARG A 346 4.48 -7.22 -10.85
N VAL A 347 3.62 -6.84 -11.79
CA VAL A 347 2.39 -6.08 -11.52
C VAL A 347 1.16 -6.90 -11.91
N GLY A 348 0.26 -7.11 -10.96
CA GLY A 348 -1.02 -7.80 -11.17
C GLY A 348 -2.21 -6.89 -10.87
N ILE A 349 -2.98 -6.54 -11.89
CA ILE A 349 -4.27 -5.84 -11.75
C ILE A 349 -5.37 -6.88 -11.87
N GLY A 350 -6.03 -7.15 -10.75
CA GLY A 350 -7.03 -8.21 -10.59
C GLY A 350 -8.39 -7.87 -11.18
N SER A 351 -9.19 -8.91 -11.44
CA SER A 351 -10.49 -8.83 -12.11
C SER A 351 -11.56 -7.94 -11.44
N THR A 352 -11.37 -7.55 -10.18
CA THR A 352 -12.26 -6.63 -9.45
C THR A 352 -11.77 -5.18 -9.43
N ALA A 353 -10.55 -4.91 -9.91
CA ALA A 353 -9.92 -3.61 -9.76
C ALA A 353 -10.67 -2.48 -10.49
N GLN A 354 -10.82 -1.34 -9.82
CA GLN A 354 -11.33 -0.10 -10.41
C GLN A 354 -10.26 0.99 -10.25
N ILE A 355 -9.64 1.40 -11.35
CA ILE A 355 -8.58 2.41 -11.36
C ILE A 355 -9.11 3.62 -12.14
N ASP A 356 -9.35 4.75 -11.48
CA ASP A 356 -10.02 5.90 -12.10
C ASP A 356 -9.29 7.21 -11.84
N ALA A 357 -8.78 7.83 -12.90
CA ALA A 357 -8.21 9.15 -12.95
C ALA A 357 -8.98 10.03 -13.96
N SER A 358 -10.29 9.84 -14.11
CA SER A 358 -11.13 10.68 -14.98
C SER A 358 -11.30 12.10 -14.41
N GLY A 359 -11.53 13.10 -15.27
CA GLY A 359 -11.82 14.47 -14.85
C GLY A 359 -12.84 15.18 -15.74
N THR A 360 -13.49 16.24 -15.26
CA THR A 360 -14.51 16.96 -16.05
C THR A 360 -13.94 17.80 -17.18
N LEU A 361 -12.73 18.35 -17.02
CA LEU A 361 -12.05 19.19 -18.03
C LEU A 361 -10.90 18.45 -18.76
N GLY A 362 -10.67 17.18 -18.43
CA GLY A 362 -9.62 16.37 -19.02
C GLY A 362 -9.35 15.08 -18.24
N GLY A 363 -9.00 14.00 -18.95
CA GLY A 363 -8.52 12.79 -18.30
C GLY A 363 -7.14 13.00 -17.64
N GLY A 364 -6.92 12.32 -16.52
CA GLY A 364 -5.64 12.27 -15.82
C GLY A 364 -4.60 11.37 -16.48
N ALA A 365 -3.72 10.79 -15.67
CA ALA A 365 -2.60 9.97 -16.12
C ALA A 365 -2.43 8.68 -15.29
N ILE A 366 -2.29 7.54 -15.96
CA ILE A 366 -2.18 6.22 -15.34
C ILE A 366 -0.99 5.46 -15.93
N SER A 367 -0.05 5.01 -15.10
CA SER A 367 1.06 4.12 -15.48
C SER A 367 0.98 2.80 -14.71
N ILE A 368 1.00 1.67 -15.42
CA ILE A 368 0.91 0.32 -14.84
C ILE A 368 2.06 -0.52 -15.42
N GLY A 369 3.05 -0.84 -14.59
CA GLY A 369 4.24 -1.58 -14.99
C GLY A 369 5.23 -0.78 -15.85
N GLY A 370 5.03 0.53 -16.01
CA GLY A 370 5.93 1.42 -16.74
C GLY A 370 5.19 2.60 -17.35
N ASP A 371 5.95 3.56 -17.88
CA ASP A 371 5.45 4.71 -18.62
C ASP A 371 5.34 4.42 -20.13
N VAL A 372 4.79 5.36 -20.90
CA VAL A 372 4.74 5.25 -22.37
C VAL A 372 6.12 5.00 -23.00
N HIS A 373 6.16 4.09 -23.97
CA HIS A 373 7.39 3.52 -24.57
C HIS A 373 8.39 2.98 -23.53
N GLY A 374 7.91 2.44 -22.40
CA GLY A 374 8.74 1.95 -21.29
C GLY A 374 9.64 3.02 -20.69
N GLY A 375 9.22 4.29 -20.72
CA GLY A 375 10.02 5.44 -20.29
C GLY A 375 11.20 5.81 -21.20
N GLU A 376 11.53 5.02 -22.23
CA GLU A 376 12.62 5.29 -23.18
C GLU A 376 12.16 6.29 -24.26
N THR A 377 12.98 7.27 -24.65
CA THR A 377 12.69 8.12 -25.82
C THR A 377 13.08 7.38 -27.09
N PRO A 378 12.16 7.01 -27.99
CA PRO A 378 12.52 6.26 -29.19
C PRO A 378 13.50 7.05 -30.07
N SER A 379 14.57 6.38 -30.51
CA SER A 379 15.68 7.02 -31.24
C SER A 379 15.32 7.54 -32.64
N VAL A 380 14.16 7.13 -33.16
CA VAL A 380 13.65 7.50 -34.49
C VAL A 380 12.73 8.72 -34.49
N LEU A 381 12.37 9.27 -33.32
CA LEU A 381 11.46 10.42 -33.24
C LEU A 381 12.10 11.71 -33.75
N SER A 382 11.35 12.43 -34.61
CA SER A 382 11.63 13.81 -34.99
C SER A 382 11.62 14.75 -33.78
N THR A 383 12.10 15.98 -33.96
CA THR A 383 12.11 16.98 -32.88
C THR A 383 10.70 17.25 -32.32
N VAL A 384 9.69 17.36 -33.19
CA VAL A 384 8.30 17.65 -32.79
C VAL A 384 7.68 16.47 -32.02
N GLU A 385 7.96 15.23 -32.43
CA GLU A 385 7.50 14.04 -31.72
C GLU A 385 8.19 13.91 -30.35
N ARG A 386 9.47 14.29 -30.23
CA ARG A 386 10.17 14.33 -28.93
C ARG A 386 9.63 15.40 -27.99
N GLU A 387 9.28 16.58 -28.50
CA GLU A 387 8.62 17.64 -27.72
C GLU A 387 7.22 17.19 -27.27
N THR A 388 6.48 16.52 -28.14
CA THR A 388 5.15 15.94 -27.83
C THR A 388 5.26 14.86 -26.75
N LEU A 389 6.20 13.92 -26.88
CA LEU A 389 6.45 12.87 -25.89
C LEU A 389 6.92 13.44 -24.54
N ALA A 390 7.68 14.54 -24.53
CA ALA A 390 8.06 15.22 -23.31
C ALA A 390 6.84 15.80 -22.57
N ALA A 391 5.92 16.48 -23.28
CA ALA A 391 4.68 17.00 -22.70
C ALA A 391 3.74 15.88 -22.22
N VAL A 392 3.69 14.74 -22.93
CA VAL A 392 2.98 13.53 -22.48
C VAL A 392 3.57 13.00 -21.15
N ARG A 393 4.91 12.96 -21.03
CA ARG A 393 5.60 12.50 -19.82
C ARG A 393 5.49 13.44 -18.64
N GLU A 394 5.38 14.75 -18.85
CA GLU A 394 5.14 15.72 -17.77
C GLU A 394 3.87 15.38 -16.97
N ARG A 395 2.82 14.84 -17.63
CA ARG A 395 1.59 14.35 -16.99
C ARG A 395 1.81 13.10 -16.12
N LEU A 396 2.78 12.25 -16.48
CA LEU A 396 3.23 11.11 -15.66
C LEU A 396 4.10 11.55 -14.48
N GLY A 397 4.56 12.80 -14.49
CA GLY A 397 5.24 13.45 -13.38
C GLY A 397 6.75 13.62 -13.59
N PRO A 398 7.45 14.20 -12.60
CA PRO A 398 8.86 14.57 -12.72
C PRO A 398 9.84 13.38 -12.66
N ASN A 399 9.33 12.16 -12.49
CA ASN A 399 10.13 10.95 -12.30
C ASN A 399 9.50 9.80 -13.09
N PRO A 400 10.26 9.06 -13.91
CA PRO A 400 9.71 7.95 -14.68
C PRO A 400 9.30 6.78 -13.78
N THR A 401 8.22 6.11 -14.15
CA THR A 401 7.79 4.84 -13.56
C THR A 401 8.77 3.74 -13.98
N PRO A 402 9.44 3.02 -13.05
CA PRO A 402 10.28 1.89 -13.41
C PRO A 402 9.47 0.79 -14.10
N ASN A 403 10.06 0.18 -15.12
CA ASN A 403 9.40 -0.88 -15.88
C ASN A 403 9.33 -2.17 -15.06
N ALA A 404 8.20 -2.86 -15.17
CA ALA A 404 8.02 -4.23 -14.71
C ALA A 404 8.65 -5.21 -15.70
N LEU A 405 9.00 -6.41 -15.22
CA LEU A 405 9.26 -7.54 -16.12
C LEU A 405 7.94 -8.12 -16.63
N TYR A 406 6.95 -8.26 -15.74
CA TYR A 406 5.67 -8.89 -16.04
C TYR A 406 4.51 -8.02 -15.56
N THR A 407 3.58 -7.70 -16.47
CA THR A 407 2.34 -6.98 -16.16
C THR A 407 1.14 -7.80 -16.61
N VAL A 408 0.22 -8.08 -15.69
CA VAL A 408 -1.03 -8.81 -15.96
C VAL A 408 -2.21 -7.94 -15.56
N VAL A 409 -3.11 -7.67 -16.50
CA VAL A 409 -4.39 -6.99 -16.27
C VAL A 409 -5.52 -7.95 -16.60
N GLN A 410 -6.16 -8.50 -15.56
CA GLN A 410 -7.16 -9.56 -15.71
C GLN A 410 -8.48 -9.05 -16.31
N SER A 411 -9.21 -9.95 -16.98
CA SER A 411 -10.57 -9.68 -17.43
C SER A 411 -11.47 -9.26 -16.26
N GLY A 412 -12.23 -8.17 -16.43
CA GLY A 412 -13.05 -7.54 -15.39
C GLY A 412 -12.42 -6.28 -14.78
N ALA A 413 -11.09 -6.14 -14.79
CA ALA A 413 -10.42 -4.92 -14.37
C ALA A 413 -10.83 -3.73 -15.25
N ILE A 414 -11.12 -2.57 -14.64
CA ILE A 414 -11.46 -1.35 -15.37
C ILE A 414 -10.51 -0.21 -14.98
N ILE A 415 -9.91 0.39 -16.01
CA ILE A 415 -8.98 1.51 -15.92
C ILE A 415 -9.62 2.68 -16.69
N ARG A 416 -9.75 3.85 -16.06
CA ARG A 416 -10.38 5.03 -16.68
C ARG A 416 -9.54 6.28 -16.49
N ALA A 417 -9.36 7.03 -17.57
CA ALA A 417 -8.86 8.38 -17.55
C ALA A 417 -9.68 9.20 -18.57
N ASN A 418 -11.00 9.27 -18.37
CA ASN A 418 -11.89 9.99 -19.30
C ASN A 418 -11.88 11.49 -19.02
N ALA A 419 -12.10 12.30 -20.06
CA ALA A 419 -12.79 13.57 -19.88
C ALA A 419 -14.30 13.30 -19.78
N THR A 420 -14.99 13.83 -18.77
CA THR A 420 -16.41 13.53 -18.54
C THR A 420 -17.37 14.61 -19.02
N ASP A 421 -16.93 15.86 -19.17
CA ASP A 421 -17.73 16.96 -19.75
C ASP A 421 -17.05 17.58 -20.97
N THR A 422 -15.91 18.24 -20.80
CA THR A 422 -15.12 18.83 -21.89
C THR A 422 -13.65 18.46 -21.80
N GLY A 423 -12.91 18.65 -22.88
CA GLY A 423 -11.47 18.41 -22.92
C GLY A 423 -11.08 16.99 -23.31
N HIS A 424 -9.77 16.76 -23.35
CA HIS A 424 -9.17 15.57 -23.95
C HIS A 424 -9.20 14.37 -23.02
N GLY A 425 -9.29 13.18 -23.61
CA GLY A 425 -9.04 11.94 -22.90
C GLY A 425 -7.65 11.88 -22.26
N GLY A 426 -7.52 11.00 -21.29
CA GLY A 426 -6.35 10.86 -20.44
C GLY A 426 -5.16 10.19 -21.10
N LEU A 427 -4.22 9.82 -20.26
CA LEU A 427 -3.06 9.01 -20.61
C LEU A 427 -3.12 7.71 -19.82
N VAL A 428 -3.04 6.57 -20.48
CA VAL A 428 -2.97 5.26 -19.82
C VAL A 428 -1.86 4.43 -20.48
N ALA A 429 -0.84 4.05 -19.70
CA ALA A 429 0.21 3.14 -20.13
C ALA A 429 0.13 1.83 -19.32
N VAL A 430 0.12 0.70 -20.04
CA VAL A 430 0.32 -0.64 -19.49
C VAL A 430 1.54 -1.23 -20.16
N TRP A 431 2.63 -1.38 -19.42
CA TRP A 431 3.95 -1.75 -19.95
C TRP A 431 4.57 -2.93 -19.18
N ALA A 432 5.44 -3.67 -19.85
CA ALA A 432 6.42 -4.56 -19.25
C ALA A 432 7.60 -4.85 -20.21
N ASP A 433 8.79 -5.10 -19.67
CA ASP A 433 9.99 -5.41 -20.46
C ASP A 433 10.02 -6.86 -20.96
N GLU A 434 9.53 -7.85 -20.19
CA GLU A 434 9.41 -9.24 -20.68
C GLU A 434 8.01 -9.52 -21.24
N ARG A 435 6.95 -9.26 -20.47
CA ARG A 435 5.60 -9.53 -20.96
C ARG A 435 4.45 -8.75 -20.32
N THR A 436 3.55 -8.29 -21.20
CA THR A 436 2.23 -7.76 -20.82
C THR A 436 1.12 -8.72 -21.29
N ASP A 437 0.31 -9.20 -20.34
CA ASP A 437 -0.98 -9.87 -20.59
C ASP A 437 -2.12 -8.89 -20.23
N PHE A 438 -2.84 -8.40 -21.25
CA PHE A 438 -3.91 -7.43 -21.08
C PHE A 438 -5.26 -8.02 -21.51
N GLU A 439 -6.15 -8.25 -20.55
CA GLU A 439 -7.51 -8.78 -20.72
C GLU A 439 -8.62 -7.85 -20.18
N GLY A 440 -8.24 -6.77 -19.47
CA GLY A 440 -9.17 -5.81 -18.86
C GLY A 440 -9.73 -4.77 -19.84
N ARG A 441 -10.31 -3.69 -19.30
CA ARG A 441 -10.83 -2.56 -20.07
C ARG A 441 -10.11 -1.25 -19.70
N ILE A 442 -9.72 -0.47 -20.70
CA ILE A 442 -9.21 0.90 -20.58
C ILE A 442 -10.15 1.86 -21.31
N ASP A 443 -10.57 2.93 -20.64
CA ASP A 443 -11.30 4.06 -21.23
C ASP A 443 -10.50 5.38 -21.06
N ALA A 444 -10.20 6.05 -22.17
CA ALA A 444 -9.60 7.38 -22.21
C ALA A 444 -10.35 8.26 -23.23
N ASN A 445 -11.67 8.39 -23.07
CA ASN A 445 -12.53 9.12 -24.00
C ASN A 445 -12.43 10.64 -23.79
N GLY A 446 -12.65 11.41 -24.86
CA GLY A 446 -12.86 12.86 -24.81
C GLY A 446 -14.24 13.24 -24.25
N GLY A 447 -14.38 14.48 -23.77
CA GLY A 447 -15.56 14.95 -23.04
C GLY A 447 -16.85 14.96 -23.88
N LEU A 448 -17.99 14.67 -23.26
CA LEU A 448 -19.30 14.60 -23.93
C LEU A 448 -19.65 15.85 -24.75
N ASN A 449 -19.23 17.04 -24.29
CA ASN A 449 -19.44 18.32 -24.95
C ASN A 449 -18.26 18.78 -25.84
N GLY A 450 -17.21 17.96 -25.98
CA GLY A 450 -16.13 18.13 -26.95
C GLY A 450 -14.74 17.85 -26.39
N GLY A 451 -13.86 17.36 -27.26
CA GLY A 451 -12.45 17.04 -26.97
C GLY A 451 -12.02 15.74 -27.65
N ASP A 452 -10.74 15.62 -27.99
CA ASP A 452 -10.23 14.40 -28.63
C ASP A 452 -10.07 13.26 -27.61
N GLY A 453 -10.07 12.01 -28.09
CA GLY A 453 -9.70 10.86 -27.28
C GLY A 453 -8.25 10.94 -26.79
N GLY A 454 -7.96 10.21 -25.72
CA GLY A 454 -6.65 10.17 -25.08
C GLY A 454 -5.64 9.24 -25.75
N LEU A 455 -4.50 9.05 -25.10
CA LEU A 455 -3.48 8.09 -25.49
C LEU A 455 -3.57 6.87 -24.57
N ILE A 456 -3.81 5.70 -25.16
CA ILE A 456 -3.73 4.40 -24.49
C ILE A 456 -2.54 3.64 -25.08
N GLU A 457 -1.65 3.13 -24.25
CA GLU A 457 -0.62 2.19 -24.65
C GLU A 457 -0.81 0.87 -23.87
N THR A 458 -0.78 -0.25 -24.61
CA THR A 458 -0.69 -1.60 -24.01
C THR A 458 0.41 -2.36 -24.74
N SER A 459 1.60 -2.39 -24.17
CA SER A 459 2.82 -2.86 -24.80
C SER A 459 3.57 -3.84 -23.90
N GLY A 460 4.28 -4.79 -24.51
CA GLY A 460 5.26 -5.62 -23.84
C GLY A 460 6.47 -5.76 -24.75
N LYS A 461 7.65 -5.31 -24.30
CA LYS A 461 8.83 -5.10 -25.17
C LYS A 461 9.20 -6.39 -25.92
N ASN A 462 9.23 -7.51 -25.20
CA ASN A 462 9.43 -8.84 -25.78
C ASN A 462 8.10 -9.51 -26.21
N ILE A 463 7.10 -9.60 -25.32
CA ILE A 463 5.82 -10.26 -25.61
C ILE A 463 4.62 -9.43 -25.15
N LEU A 464 3.61 -9.29 -26.02
CA LEU A 464 2.32 -8.68 -25.71
C LEU A 464 1.16 -9.62 -26.05
N MET A 465 0.26 -9.88 -25.09
CA MET A 465 -1.06 -10.46 -25.35
C MET A 465 -2.14 -9.40 -25.12
N ALA A 466 -2.58 -8.73 -26.19
CA ALA A 466 -3.64 -7.73 -26.10
C ALA A 466 -4.99 -8.38 -26.42
N LEU A 467 -5.65 -8.90 -25.39
CA LEU A 467 -6.94 -9.61 -25.46
C LEU A 467 -8.12 -8.75 -24.98
N GLY A 468 -7.85 -7.70 -24.19
CA GLY A 468 -8.82 -6.79 -23.60
C GLY A 468 -9.28 -5.65 -24.52
N ASP A 469 -9.97 -4.68 -23.93
CA ASP A 469 -10.60 -3.56 -24.61
C ASP A 469 -9.94 -2.22 -24.27
N ALA A 470 -9.37 -1.52 -25.26
CA ALA A 470 -9.05 -0.09 -25.16
C ALA A 470 -10.12 0.76 -25.85
N ASN A 471 -10.43 1.95 -25.33
CA ASN A 471 -11.38 2.87 -25.93
C ASN A 471 -10.96 4.33 -25.68
N ALA A 472 -10.55 5.02 -26.75
CA ALA A 472 -10.21 6.44 -26.76
C ALA A 472 -11.09 7.19 -27.76
N ALA A 473 -12.41 7.12 -27.61
CA ALA A 473 -13.33 7.80 -28.52
C ALA A 473 -13.22 9.33 -28.38
N GLY A 474 -13.35 10.04 -29.51
CA GLY A 474 -13.52 11.49 -29.52
C GLY A 474 -14.88 11.89 -28.94
N GLY A 475 -14.86 12.88 -28.06
CA GLY A 475 -16.06 13.41 -27.41
C GLY A 475 -16.84 14.38 -28.30
N GLY A 476 -18.09 14.69 -27.93
CA GLY A 476 -18.97 15.59 -28.70
C GLY A 476 -20.10 14.90 -29.49
N GLU A 477 -21.06 15.71 -29.93
CA GLU A 477 -22.21 15.28 -30.72
C GLU A 477 -22.14 15.73 -32.19
N ASP A 478 -22.87 15.01 -33.05
CA ASP A 478 -23.18 15.46 -34.41
C ASP A 478 -24.36 16.45 -34.39
N ARG A 479 -24.10 17.71 -34.73
CA ARG A 479 -25.18 18.69 -34.88
C ARG A 479 -25.71 18.69 -36.32
N TYR A 480 -27.00 18.46 -36.46
CA TYR A 480 -27.70 18.53 -37.74
C TYR A 480 -28.45 19.86 -37.86
N ALA A 481 -27.95 20.75 -38.72
CA ALA A 481 -28.69 21.93 -39.16
C ALA A 481 -29.51 21.58 -40.41
N ILE A 482 -30.73 22.11 -40.51
CA ILE A 482 -31.49 22.14 -41.78
C ILE A 482 -31.35 23.57 -42.30
N ASP A 483 -30.83 23.71 -43.51
CA ASP A 483 -30.86 24.98 -44.24
C ASP A 483 -32.33 25.34 -44.55
N PRO A 484 -32.87 26.47 -44.06
CA PRO A 484 -34.29 26.82 -44.21
C PRO A 484 -34.67 27.26 -45.63
N VAL A 485 -33.70 27.47 -46.53
CA VAL A 485 -33.92 27.84 -47.94
C VAL A 485 -33.74 26.64 -48.86
N THR A 486 -32.75 25.79 -48.61
CA THR A 486 -32.44 24.63 -49.47
C THR A 486 -32.99 23.28 -48.98
N ASN A 487 -33.50 23.21 -47.74
CA ASN A 487 -33.87 21.98 -47.04
C ASN A 487 -32.75 20.92 -46.93
N LEU A 488 -31.50 21.29 -47.22
CA LEU A 488 -30.35 20.41 -47.06
C LEU A 488 -30.03 20.23 -45.58
N ARG A 489 -29.77 18.97 -45.18
CA ARG A 489 -29.23 18.64 -43.86
C ARG A 489 -27.72 18.78 -43.89
N THR A 490 -27.21 19.82 -43.24
CA THR A 490 -25.77 19.99 -42.99
C THR A 490 -25.43 19.36 -41.65
N ARG A 491 -24.63 18.29 -41.67
CA ARG A 491 -24.04 17.69 -40.47
C ARG A 491 -22.76 18.45 -40.14
N THR A 492 -22.76 19.20 -39.05
CA THR A 492 -21.53 19.71 -38.44
C THR A 492 -21.02 18.66 -37.47
N ARG A 493 -19.91 18.00 -37.83
CA ARG A 493 -19.15 17.17 -36.88
C ARG A 493 -18.47 18.11 -35.88
N THR A 494 -19.02 18.18 -34.66
CA THR A 494 -18.36 18.79 -33.50
C THR A 494 -17.71 17.72 -32.61
N ARG A 495 -17.61 16.49 -33.11
CA ARG A 495 -16.82 15.43 -32.48
C ARG A 495 -15.33 15.73 -32.57
N GLY A 496 -14.64 15.58 -31.46
CA GLY A 496 -13.19 15.45 -31.42
C GLY A 496 -12.74 14.21 -32.18
N LYS A 497 -11.44 14.15 -32.45
CA LYS A 497 -10.79 12.98 -33.05
C LYS A 497 -10.83 11.81 -32.08
N ALA A 498 -10.89 10.59 -32.61
CA ALA A 498 -10.47 9.44 -31.83
C ALA A 498 -9.00 9.62 -31.43
N GLY A 499 -8.67 9.19 -30.22
CA GLY A 499 -7.32 9.12 -29.70
C GLY A 499 -6.58 7.88 -30.22
N GLU A 500 -5.47 7.57 -29.57
CA GLU A 500 -4.55 6.53 -30.03
C GLU A 500 -4.60 5.30 -29.11
N TRP A 501 -4.50 4.12 -29.73
CA TRP A 501 -4.18 2.88 -29.03
C TRP A 501 -2.87 2.31 -29.58
N LEU A 502 -1.78 2.51 -28.85
CA LEU A 502 -0.44 2.09 -29.19
C LEU A 502 -0.18 0.66 -28.71
N LEU A 503 0.38 -0.15 -29.61
CA LEU A 503 0.89 -1.50 -29.36
C LEU A 503 2.33 -1.53 -29.91
N ASP A 504 3.34 -1.54 -29.05
CA ASP A 504 4.77 -1.52 -29.46
C ASP A 504 5.57 -2.76 -28.97
N PRO A 505 5.16 -4.00 -29.31
CA PRO A 505 6.01 -5.18 -29.11
C PRO A 505 7.00 -5.37 -30.28
N GLY A 506 8.15 -5.98 -30.02
CA GLY A 506 9.18 -6.22 -31.06
C GLY A 506 8.70 -7.04 -32.28
N THR A 507 7.65 -7.85 -32.14
CA THR A 507 6.86 -8.44 -33.24
C THR A 507 5.39 -8.57 -32.81
N ILE A 508 4.45 -8.62 -33.77
CA ILE A 508 3.02 -8.78 -33.47
C ILE A 508 2.31 -9.69 -34.49
N THR A 509 1.49 -10.63 -34.01
CA THR A 509 0.63 -11.47 -34.85
C THR A 509 -0.82 -11.04 -34.70
N ILE A 510 -1.48 -10.71 -35.81
CA ILE A 510 -2.92 -10.42 -35.85
C ILE A 510 -3.64 -11.65 -36.40
N GLY A 511 -4.58 -12.22 -35.65
CA GLY A 511 -5.24 -13.48 -36.03
C GLY A 511 -6.73 -13.58 -35.69
N THR A 512 -7.42 -14.48 -36.38
CA THR A 512 -8.84 -14.81 -36.15
C THR A 512 -9.03 -16.06 -35.28
N THR A 513 -7.99 -16.87 -35.11
CA THR A 513 -8.00 -18.10 -34.31
C THR A 513 -7.36 -17.82 -32.95
N ALA A 514 -8.05 -18.15 -31.84
CA ALA A 514 -7.46 -18.11 -30.51
C ALA A 514 -6.18 -18.98 -30.45
N ILE A 515 -5.09 -18.46 -29.89
CA ILE A 515 -3.84 -19.21 -29.77
C ILE A 515 -4.04 -20.38 -28.80
N SER A 516 -3.93 -21.60 -29.34
CA SER A 516 -3.92 -22.82 -28.54
C SER A 516 -2.70 -22.84 -27.62
N GLY A 517 -2.92 -23.00 -26.30
CA GLY A 517 -1.87 -22.92 -25.29
C GLY A 517 -1.79 -21.59 -24.53
N VAL A 518 -2.63 -20.59 -24.87
CA VAL A 518 -2.91 -19.47 -23.96
C VAL A 518 -3.91 -19.94 -22.91
N THR A 519 -3.40 -20.67 -21.90
CA THR A 519 -4.09 -20.72 -20.62
C THR A 519 -3.88 -19.38 -19.94
N THR A 520 -4.89 -18.52 -20.01
CA THR A 520 -5.03 -17.40 -19.08
C THR A 520 -5.13 -18.04 -17.69
N SER A 521 -4.03 -18.03 -16.92
CA SER A 521 -4.00 -18.61 -15.58
C SER A 521 -4.74 -17.69 -14.62
N GLY A 522 -6.06 -17.66 -14.76
CA GLY A 522 -6.94 -16.86 -13.95
C GLY A 522 -6.70 -17.13 -12.47
N THR A 523 -6.93 -16.10 -11.66
CA THR A 523 -6.86 -16.07 -10.18
C THR A 523 -5.48 -15.89 -9.53
N ASN A 524 -4.34 -16.00 -10.22
CA ASN A 524 -3.03 -15.80 -9.54
C ASN A 524 -1.89 -15.22 -10.41
N PRO A 525 -1.37 -14.00 -10.12
CA PRO A 525 -0.19 -13.45 -10.80
C PRO A 525 1.14 -14.18 -10.48
N PHE A 526 1.19 -15.03 -9.45
CA PHE A 526 2.38 -15.82 -9.11
C PHE A 526 2.67 -17.01 -10.05
N SER A 527 1.79 -17.31 -11.03
CA SER A 527 1.95 -18.47 -11.92
C SER A 527 2.83 -18.23 -13.16
N TYR A 528 3.60 -17.14 -13.22
CA TYR A 528 4.58 -16.89 -14.29
C TYR A 528 5.87 -17.71 -14.13
N THR A 529 5.76 -19.04 -14.16
CA THR A 529 6.87 -20.00 -14.07
C THR A 529 7.56 -20.23 -15.42
N GLY A 530 7.88 -19.15 -16.15
CA GLY A 530 8.73 -19.16 -17.35
C GLY A 530 8.31 -20.12 -18.50
N THR A 531 7.07 -20.58 -18.51
CA THR A 531 6.61 -21.69 -19.39
C THR A 531 5.27 -21.43 -20.08
N THR A 532 4.88 -20.15 -20.22
CA THR A 532 3.74 -19.77 -21.06
C THR A 532 4.05 -20.01 -22.54
N SER A 533 3.26 -20.87 -23.20
CA SER A 533 3.58 -21.37 -24.56
C SER A 533 3.48 -20.34 -25.69
N ALA A 534 2.96 -19.14 -25.44
CA ALA A 534 2.97 -18.05 -26.42
C ALA A 534 4.35 -17.38 -26.47
N THR A 535 5.16 -17.77 -27.45
CA THR A 535 6.52 -17.26 -27.72
C THR A 535 6.55 -16.03 -28.65
N ALA A 536 5.38 -15.43 -28.93
CA ALA A 536 5.21 -14.29 -29.81
C ALA A 536 3.97 -13.50 -29.40
N SER A 537 3.99 -12.19 -29.64
CA SER A 537 2.88 -11.29 -29.31
C SER A 537 1.66 -11.50 -30.22
N TYR A 538 0.48 -11.25 -29.68
CA TYR A 538 -0.80 -11.52 -30.35
C TYR A 538 -1.89 -10.50 -30.05
N VAL A 539 -2.68 -10.19 -31.07
CA VAL A 539 -3.92 -9.41 -31.00
C VAL A 539 -5.03 -10.12 -31.78
N PRO A 540 -6.23 -10.31 -31.22
CA PRO A 540 -7.37 -10.78 -31.99
C PRO A 540 -7.80 -9.75 -33.05
N ALA A 541 -7.99 -10.20 -34.29
CA ALA A 541 -8.49 -9.36 -35.38
C ALA A 541 -9.89 -8.77 -35.06
N ALA A 542 -10.70 -9.46 -34.27
CA ALA A 542 -11.98 -8.95 -33.76
C ALA A 542 -11.81 -7.72 -32.86
N THR A 543 -10.78 -7.70 -32.01
CA THR A 543 -10.44 -6.57 -31.14
C THR A 543 -10.05 -5.35 -31.97
N ILE A 544 -9.21 -5.52 -33.00
CA ILE A 544 -8.83 -4.42 -33.90
C ILE A 544 -10.05 -3.91 -34.69
N ASN A 545 -10.86 -4.80 -35.26
CA ASN A 545 -12.03 -4.45 -36.05
C ASN A 545 -13.08 -3.67 -35.22
N SER A 546 -13.22 -3.96 -33.92
CA SER A 546 -14.14 -3.22 -33.06
C SER A 546 -13.71 -1.76 -32.83
N LYS A 547 -12.41 -1.45 -32.91
CA LYS A 547 -11.88 -0.08 -32.76
C LYS A 547 -11.89 0.70 -34.06
N LEU A 548 -11.58 0.06 -35.19
CA LEU A 548 -11.68 0.70 -36.52
C LEU A 548 -13.11 1.15 -36.85
N ALA A 549 -14.13 0.51 -36.26
CA ALA A 549 -15.53 0.87 -36.43
C ALA A 549 -16.04 2.00 -35.51
N ALA A 550 -15.21 2.55 -34.61
CA ALA A 550 -15.62 3.51 -33.57
C ALA A 550 -15.38 5.00 -33.90
N GLY A 551 -14.76 5.32 -35.06
CA GLY A 551 -14.42 6.70 -35.50
C GLY A 551 -15.45 7.40 -36.41
#